data_AF-A0A9D0Z6R6-F1
#
_entry.id   AF-A0A9D0Z6R6-F1
#
_cell.length_a   1.000
_cell.length_b   1.000
_cell.length_c   1.000
_cell.angle_alpha   90.00
_cell.angle_beta   90.00
_cell.angle_gamma   90.00
#
_symmetry.space_group_name_H-M   'P 1'
#
loop_
_entity.id
_entity.type
_entity.pdbx_description
1 polymer ?
#
loop_
_entity_poly.entity_id
_entity_poly.type
_entity_poly.pdbx_seq_one_letter_code
_entity_poly.pdbx_strand_id
1 'polypeptide(L)'
;MEQVLVEYMGVPIFFVCHDEKQRYLALCVDVDELQYFVTMIAPRDMFDLLHGNVPMRNVILKQNKFWKVISGEEPVDDVVVECSIDDIDCNVLPQENAFFEILTKDIAEYVKKFDVDFWSEEYDTTLCAQINKSYYLSTNKYVAVTKYEDSEVLVQEESSAILNSLIKRSLISKDHEWLTSENNACAA
;
A
#
# COMPACT_ATOMS: atom_id res chain seq x y z
N MET A 1 -16.56 2.23 -10.22
CA MET A 1 -16.92 2.28 -8.77
C MET A 1 -15.83 3.06 -8.06
N GLU A 2 -16.16 3.73 -6.97
CA GLU A 2 -15.22 4.53 -6.18
C GLU A 2 -15.08 4.00 -4.74
N GLN A 3 -13.92 4.25 -4.14
CA GLN A 3 -13.65 4.03 -2.74
C GLN A 3 -12.95 5.26 -2.17
N VAL A 4 -13.62 5.94 -1.24
CA VAL A 4 -13.02 7.03 -0.46
C VAL A 4 -12.06 6.45 0.58
N LEU A 5 -10.82 6.95 0.57
CA LEU A 5 -9.78 6.57 1.53
C LEU A 5 -9.63 7.61 2.64
N VAL A 6 -9.81 8.89 2.30
CA VAL A 6 -9.81 10.01 3.24
C VAL A 6 -10.96 10.95 2.89
N GLU A 7 -11.76 11.30 3.88
CA GLU A 7 -12.86 12.25 3.78
C GLU A 7 -12.63 13.41 4.75
N TYR A 8 -13.02 14.62 4.33
CA TYR A 8 -13.07 15.79 5.19
C TYR A 8 -14.40 16.52 4.99
N MET A 9 -15.22 16.58 6.04
CA MET A 9 -16.52 17.29 6.02
C MET A 9 -17.45 16.85 4.87
N GLY A 10 -17.46 15.55 4.54
CA GLY A 10 -18.25 15.03 3.42
C GLY A 10 -17.61 15.22 2.04
N VAL A 11 -16.43 15.83 1.94
CA VAL A 11 -15.66 15.95 0.69
C VAL A 11 -14.61 14.85 0.62
N PRO A 12 -14.57 14.05 -0.46
CA PRO A 12 -13.55 13.02 -0.63
C PRO A 12 -12.20 13.67 -0.94
N ILE A 13 -11.27 13.62 0.02
CA ILE A 13 -9.94 14.23 -0.12
C ILE A 13 -8.98 13.33 -0.88
N PHE A 14 -9.05 12.02 -0.61
CA PHE A 14 -8.18 11.04 -1.24
C PHE A 14 -8.98 9.78 -1.51
N PHE A 15 -9.09 9.38 -2.77
CA PHE A 15 -9.94 8.27 -3.15
C PHE A 15 -9.42 7.56 -4.40
N VAL A 16 -9.84 6.31 -4.55
CA VAL A 16 -9.54 5.48 -5.71
C VAL A 16 -10.83 5.28 -6.48
N CYS A 17 -10.79 5.52 -7.78
CA CYS A 17 -11.88 5.19 -8.68
C CYS A 17 -11.36 4.27 -9.78
N HIS A 18 -12.26 3.53 -10.41
CA HIS A 18 -11.89 2.68 -11.53
C HIS A 18 -13.02 2.57 -12.55
N ASP A 19 -12.60 2.46 -13.80
CA ASP A 19 -13.42 1.92 -14.88
C ASP A 19 -13.18 0.40 -15.00
N GLU A 20 -13.64 -0.23 -16.08
CA GLU A 20 -13.50 -1.68 -16.28
C GLU A 20 -12.04 -2.13 -16.48
N LYS A 21 -11.12 -1.23 -16.81
CA LYS A 21 -9.75 -1.55 -17.25
C LYS A 21 -8.66 -0.88 -16.44
N GLN A 22 -8.95 0.27 -15.85
CA GLN A 22 -7.96 1.13 -15.25
C GLN A 22 -8.43 1.69 -13.91
N ARG A 23 -7.50 1.73 -12.95
CA ARG A 23 -7.67 2.39 -11.67
C ARG A 23 -6.99 3.76 -11.68
N TYR A 24 -7.61 4.70 -11.00
CA TYR A 24 -7.13 6.07 -10.85
C TYR A 24 -7.12 6.43 -9.37
N LEU A 25 -6.12 7.22 -9.01
CA LEU A 25 -5.98 7.82 -7.69
C LEU A 25 -6.27 9.31 -7.83
N ALA A 26 -7.23 9.79 -7.04
CA ALA A 26 -7.65 11.17 -7.03
C ALA A 26 -7.31 11.82 -5.68
N LEU A 27 -6.75 13.02 -5.75
CA LEU A 27 -6.41 13.87 -4.61
C LEU A 27 -7.11 15.21 -4.79
N CYS A 28 -7.94 15.60 -3.84
CA CYS A 28 -8.46 16.96 -3.74
C CYS A 28 -7.32 17.90 -3.33
N VAL A 29 -7.02 18.89 -4.18
CA VAL A 29 -5.98 19.89 -3.95
C VAL A 29 -6.57 21.27 -3.61
N ASP A 30 -7.84 21.49 -3.92
CA ASP A 30 -8.61 22.65 -3.50
C ASP A 30 -10.05 22.21 -3.18
N VAL A 31 -10.43 22.31 -1.91
CA VAL A 31 -11.75 21.88 -1.42
C VAL A 31 -12.84 22.90 -1.78
N ASP A 32 -12.49 24.19 -1.86
CA ASP A 32 -13.45 25.25 -2.15
C ASP A 32 -13.81 25.26 -3.64
N GLU A 33 -12.82 25.02 -4.51
CA GLU A 33 -13.01 24.93 -5.96
C GLU A 33 -13.32 23.50 -6.45
N LEU A 34 -13.33 22.51 -5.55
CA LEU A 34 -13.43 21.08 -5.88
C LEU A 34 -12.45 20.70 -7.01
N GLN A 35 -11.21 21.14 -6.86
CA GLN A 35 -10.13 20.82 -7.78
C GLN A 35 -9.40 19.55 -7.34
N TYR A 36 -9.20 18.63 -8.27
CA TYR A 36 -8.55 17.35 -8.05
C TYR A 36 -7.36 17.15 -8.98
N PHE A 37 -6.32 16.51 -8.46
CA PHE A 37 -5.29 15.88 -9.26
C PHE A 37 -5.61 14.39 -9.36
N VAL A 38 -5.72 13.88 -10.59
CA VAL A 38 -6.03 12.48 -10.87
C VAL A 38 -4.85 11.86 -11.59
N THR A 39 -4.43 10.68 -11.15
CA THR A 39 -3.33 9.90 -11.74
C THR A 39 -3.76 8.47 -11.97
N MET A 40 -3.20 7.81 -12.98
CA MET A 40 -3.33 6.36 -13.09
C MET A 40 -2.54 5.70 -11.96
N ILE A 41 -3.03 4.55 -11.47
CA ILE A 41 -2.31 3.78 -10.45
C ILE A 41 -2.23 2.31 -10.88
N ALA A 42 -1.02 1.76 -10.86
CA ALA A 42 -0.81 0.34 -11.12
C ALA A 42 -1.27 -0.49 -9.91
N PRO A 43 -1.75 -1.73 -10.09
CA PRO A 43 -2.18 -2.58 -8.98
C PRO A 43 -1.13 -2.74 -7.88
N ARG A 44 0.15 -2.90 -8.25
CA ARG A 44 1.25 -3.01 -7.28
C ARG A 44 1.44 -1.72 -6.46
N ASP A 45 1.39 -0.57 -7.12
CA ASP A 45 1.54 0.72 -6.43
C ASP A 45 0.35 1.00 -5.51
N MET A 46 -0.84 0.55 -5.90
CA MET A 46 -2.03 0.59 -5.04
C MET A 46 -1.89 -0.33 -3.83
N PHE A 47 -1.38 -1.54 -4.01
CA PHE A 47 -1.07 -2.44 -2.89
C PHE A 47 -0.09 -1.78 -1.91
N ASP A 48 1.01 -1.23 -2.42
CA ASP A 48 2.02 -0.58 -1.58
C ASP A 48 1.47 0.69 -0.88
N LEU A 49 0.62 1.46 -1.54
CA LEU A 49 -0.09 2.59 -0.95
C LEU A 49 -0.97 2.15 0.22
N LEU A 50 -1.88 1.20 -0.01
CA LEU A 50 -2.89 0.77 0.96
C LEU A 50 -2.29 0.12 2.21
N HIS A 51 -1.07 -0.41 2.11
CA HIS A 51 -0.34 -1.03 3.23
C HIS A 51 0.68 -0.10 3.88
N GLY A 52 0.78 1.16 3.43
CA GLY A 52 1.75 2.12 3.97
C GLY A 52 3.21 1.75 3.68
N ASN A 53 3.49 1.05 2.58
CA ASN A 53 4.85 0.69 2.16
C ASN A 53 5.55 1.82 1.40
N VAL A 54 4.79 2.77 0.87
CA VAL A 54 5.29 3.90 0.09
C VAL A 54 4.59 5.20 0.52
N PRO A 55 5.29 6.34 0.57
CA PRO A 55 4.64 7.61 0.86
C PRO A 55 3.57 7.94 -0.19
N MET A 56 2.44 8.50 0.24
CA MET A 56 1.29 8.77 -0.63
C MET A 56 1.67 9.64 -1.83
N ARG A 57 2.45 10.70 -1.60
CA ARG A 57 2.90 11.60 -2.69
C ARG A 57 3.79 10.91 -3.72
N ASN A 58 4.55 9.88 -3.34
CA ASN A 58 5.48 9.22 -4.24
C ASN A 58 4.74 8.38 -5.30
N VAL A 59 3.57 7.84 -4.95
CA VAL A 59 2.72 7.09 -5.89
C VAL A 59 2.20 8.01 -7.00
N ILE A 60 1.82 9.24 -6.64
CA ILE A 60 1.38 10.28 -7.58
C ILE A 60 2.54 10.69 -8.48
N LEU A 61 3.70 11.01 -7.89
CA LEU A 61 4.88 11.49 -8.60
C LEU A 61 5.57 10.42 -9.47
N LYS A 62 5.25 9.14 -9.30
CA LYS A 62 5.76 8.05 -10.13
C LYS A 62 5.17 8.07 -11.55
N GLN A 63 4.01 8.70 -11.76
CA GLN A 63 3.37 8.77 -13.06
C GLN A 63 4.06 9.80 -13.96
N ASN A 64 3.91 9.67 -15.28
CA ASN A 64 4.42 10.65 -16.24
C ASN A 64 3.46 11.82 -16.50
N LYS A 65 2.18 11.63 -16.20
CA LYS A 65 1.12 12.61 -16.41
C LYS A 65 0.08 12.54 -15.31
N PHE A 66 -0.67 13.62 -15.18
CA PHE A 66 -1.84 13.70 -14.31
C PHE A 66 -2.92 14.55 -14.98
N TRP A 67 -4.14 14.46 -14.49
CA TRP A 67 -5.23 15.32 -14.91
C TRP A 67 -5.60 16.28 -13.78
N LYS A 68 -5.68 17.56 -14.12
CA LYS A 68 -6.37 18.56 -13.29
C LYS A 68 -7.85 18.48 -13.63
N VAL A 69 -8.68 18.22 -12.63
CA VAL A 69 -10.12 18.12 -12.77
C VAL A 69 -10.74 19.18 -11.87
N ILE A 70 -11.57 20.05 -12.43
CA ILE A 70 -12.43 20.95 -11.65
C ILE A 70 -13.84 20.39 -11.76
N SER A 71 -14.41 19.99 -10.62
CA SER A 71 -15.74 19.36 -10.58
C SER A 71 -16.83 20.40 -10.86
N GLY A 72 -17.72 20.09 -11.80
CA GLY A 72 -18.95 20.85 -12.05
C GLY A 72 -20.12 20.36 -11.21
N GLU A 73 -21.31 20.93 -11.45
CA GLU A 73 -22.56 20.45 -10.83
C GLU A 73 -22.95 19.06 -11.36
N GLU A 74 -22.79 18.85 -12.67
CA GLU A 74 -22.92 17.54 -13.32
C GLU A 74 -21.57 17.07 -13.89
N PRO A 75 -21.34 15.75 -14.05
CA PRO A 75 -20.09 15.25 -14.62
C PRO A 75 -19.79 15.75 -16.05
N VAL A 76 -20.80 16.22 -16.79
CA VAL A 76 -20.63 16.81 -18.13
C VAL A 76 -20.05 18.22 -18.08
N ASP A 77 -20.12 18.87 -16.92
CA ASP A 77 -19.61 20.21 -16.67
C ASP A 77 -18.16 20.19 -16.13
N ASP A 78 -17.62 18.99 -15.84
CA ASP A 78 -16.26 18.82 -15.35
C ASP A 78 -15.24 19.34 -16.38
N VAL A 79 -14.30 20.15 -15.90
CA VAL A 79 -13.18 20.63 -16.71
C VAL A 79 -11.97 19.74 -16.45
N VAL A 80 -11.56 18.98 -17.46
CA VAL A 80 -10.44 18.03 -17.37
C VAL A 80 -9.29 18.48 -18.25
N VAL A 81 -8.10 18.68 -17.66
CA VAL A 81 -6.88 19.10 -18.35
C VAL A 81 -5.75 18.12 -18.06
N GLU A 82 -5.24 17.44 -19.10
CA GLU A 82 -4.05 16.61 -19.00
C GLU A 82 -2.79 17.48 -18.86
N CYS A 83 -1.95 17.17 -17.88
CA CYS A 83 -0.73 17.89 -17.54
C CYS A 83 0.47 16.93 -17.45
N SER A 84 1.67 17.42 -17.72
CA SER A 84 2.91 16.67 -17.43
C SER A 84 3.12 16.58 -15.92
N ILE A 85 3.63 15.46 -15.41
CA ILE A 85 3.98 15.35 -13.99
C ILE A 85 5.02 16.40 -13.57
N ASP A 86 5.89 16.83 -14.49
CA ASP A 86 6.93 17.82 -14.22
C ASP A 86 6.34 19.20 -13.84
N ASP A 87 5.09 19.48 -14.22
CA ASP A 87 4.38 20.73 -13.95
C ASP A 87 3.51 20.68 -12.68
N ILE A 88 3.59 19.59 -11.90
CA ILE A 88 2.77 19.42 -10.70
C ILE A 88 3.25 20.34 -9.57
N ASP A 89 2.32 21.06 -8.94
CA ASP A 89 2.65 21.82 -7.73
C ASP A 89 2.83 20.85 -6.57
N CYS A 90 4.07 20.70 -6.11
CA CYS A 90 4.41 19.82 -5.01
C CYS A 90 3.91 20.30 -3.65
N ASN A 91 3.52 21.57 -3.49
CA ASN A 91 3.08 22.13 -2.22
C ASN A 91 1.66 21.70 -1.83
N VAL A 92 0.87 21.29 -2.81
CA VAL A 92 -0.52 20.82 -2.61
C VAL A 92 -0.62 19.29 -2.49
N LEU A 93 0.51 18.58 -2.56
CA LEU A 93 0.55 17.13 -2.38
C LEU A 93 0.57 16.76 -0.88
N PRO A 94 0.23 15.49 -0.53
CA PRO A 94 0.42 15.00 0.82
C PRO A 94 1.85 15.25 1.31
N GLN A 95 1.99 15.50 2.62
CA GLN A 95 3.27 15.81 3.24
C GLN A 95 4.35 14.78 2.86
N GLU A 96 5.57 15.26 2.70
CA GLU A 96 6.71 14.40 2.42
C GLU A 96 6.85 13.31 3.49
N ASN A 97 7.01 12.06 3.05
CA ASN A 97 7.06 10.87 3.90
C ASN A 97 5.78 10.57 4.70
N ALA A 98 4.63 11.16 4.35
CA ALA A 98 3.35 10.71 4.89
C ALA A 98 2.92 9.40 4.22
N PHE A 99 2.68 8.37 5.03
CA PHE A 99 2.18 7.07 4.60
C PHE A 99 0.69 6.98 4.88
N PHE A 100 -0.01 6.18 4.07
CA PHE A 100 -1.42 5.91 4.30
C PHE A 100 -1.60 4.98 5.50
N GLU A 101 -2.59 5.28 6.34
CA GLU A 101 -2.96 4.48 7.51
C GLU A 101 -4.43 4.08 7.44
N ILE A 102 -4.72 2.83 7.78
CA ILE A 102 -6.08 2.30 7.82
C ILE A 102 -6.70 2.65 9.18
N LEU A 103 -7.55 3.67 9.21
CA LEU A 103 -8.14 4.20 10.45
C LEU A 103 -9.58 3.73 10.71
N THR A 104 -10.27 3.19 9.70
CA THR A 104 -11.67 2.77 9.82
C THR A 104 -11.88 1.32 9.41
N LYS A 105 -12.94 0.71 9.95
CA LYS A 105 -13.32 -0.67 9.62
C LYS A 105 -13.68 -0.81 8.13
N ASP A 106 -14.36 0.17 7.56
CA ASP A 106 -14.80 0.13 6.18
C ASP A 106 -13.61 0.15 5.21
N ILE A 107 -12.59 0.96 5.50
CA ILE A 107 -11.33 0.95 4.74
C ILE A 107 -10.62 -0.40 4.92
N ALA A 108 -10.56 -0.95 6.14
CA ALA A 108 -9.94 -2.26 6.37
C ALA A 108 -10.63 -3.38 5.58
N GLU A 109 -11.96 -3.36 5.51
CA GLU A 109 -12.74 -4.32 4.73
C GLU A 109 -12.49 -4.16 3.23
N TYR A 110 -12.41 -2.92 2.74
CA TYR A 110 -12.03 -2.63 1.37
C TYR A 110 -10.64 -3.15 1.02
N VAL A 111 -9.62 -2.85 1.84
CA VAL A 111 -8.23 -3.31 1.60
C VAL A 111 -8.19 -4.84 1.57
N LYS A 112 -8.90 -5.51 2.49
CA LYS A 112 -8.97 -6.97 2.50
C LYS A 112 -9.60 -7.55 1.23
N LYS A 113 -10.62 -6.88 0.66
CA LYS A 113 -11.20 -7.29 -0.63
C LYS A 113 -10.21 -7.07 -1.77
N PHE A 114 -9.57 -5.90 -1.79
CA PHE A 114 -8.54 -5.58 -2.78
C PHE A 114 -7.41 -6.62 -2.78
N ASP A 115 -6.93 -7.04 -1.61
CA ASP A 115 -5.87 -8.05 -1.51
C ASP A 115 -6.25 -9.36 -2.17
N VAL A 116 -7.47 -9.84 -1.91
CA VAL A 116 -7.97 -11.08 -2.52
C VAL A 116 -7.92 -10.99 -4.05
N ASP A 117 -8.37 -9.87 -4.60
CA ASP A 117 -8.40 -9.62 -6.04
C ASP A 117 -6.97 -9.49 -6.59
N PHE A 118 -6.13 -8.67 -5.96
CA PHE A 118 -4.74 -8.42 -6.35
C PHE A 118 -3.93 -9.71 -6.44
N TRP A 119 -4.00 -10.56 -5.40
CA TRP A 119 -3.31 -11.84 -5.40
C TRP A 119 -3.95 -12.82 -6.39
N SER A 120 -5.27 -12.79 -6.60
CA SER A 120 -5.89 -13.67 -7.59
C SER A 120 -5.41 -13.39 -9.01
N GLU A 121 -5.16 -12.13 -9.36
CA GLU A 121 -4.66 -11.71 -10.67
C GLU A 121 -3.15 -11.98 -10.84
N GLU A 122 -2.35 -11.74 -9.80
CA GLU A 122 -0.88 -11.93 -9.82
C GLU A 122 -0.49 -13.43 -9.81
N TYR A 123 -1.28 -14.28 -9.15
CA TYR A 123 -1.05 -15.74 -9.14
C TYR A 123 -1.62 -16.46 -10.38
N ASP A 124 -2.48 -15.83 -11.18
CA ASP A 124 -2.91 -16.41 -12.46
C ASP A 124 -1.82 -16.26 -13.54
N THR A 125 -0.99 -15.21 -13.45
CA THR A 125 0.17 -15.03 -14.34
C THR A 125 1.42 -15.76 -13.89
N THR A 126 1.54 -16.00 -12.58
CA THR A 126 2.58 -16.83 -12.00
C THR A 126 1.95 -17.86 -11.09
N LEU A 127 1.80 -19.10 -11.61
CA LEU A 127 2.04 -20.37 -10.92
C LEU A 127 0.89 -21.40 -11.04
N CYS A 128 0.88 -22.11 -12.17
CA CYS A 128 0.62 -23.56 -12.26
C CYS A 128 1.57 -24.43 -11.36
N ALA A 129 2.04 -23.96 -10.20
CA ALA A 129 3.02 -24.68 -9.38
C ALA A 129 3.07 -24.24 -7.90
N GLN A 130 2.02 -24.54 -7.13
CA GLN A 130 2.19 -24.96 -5.74
C GLN A 130 2.76 -23.93 -4.74
N ILE A 131 1.97 -22.94 -4.32
CA ILE A 131 2.04 -22.47 -2.92
C ILE A 131 0.62 -22.37 -2.36
N ASN A 132 0.36 -23.23 -1.37
CA ASN A 132 -0.92 -23.35 -0.67
C ASN A 132 -1.32 -22.03 0.01
N LYS A 133 -2.53 -21.57 -0.33
CA LYS A 133 -3.36 -20.54 0.34
C LYS A 133 -3.34 -20.60 1.88
N SER A 134 -3.01 -21.76 2.46
CA SER A 134 -2.87 -22.01 3.89
C SER A 134 -1.68 -21.32 4.57
N TYR A 135 -0.58 -21.02 3.85
CA TYR A 135 0.64 -20.51 4.48
C TYR A 135 0.56 -19.00 4.79
N TYR A 136 -0.10 -18.22 3.92
CA TYR A 136 -0.24 -16.77 4.07
C TYR A 136 -1.13 -16.37 5.26
N LEU A 137 -2.20 -17.13 5.51
CA LEU A 137 -3.08 -16.90 6.68
C LEU A 137 -2.34 -17.11 8.02
N SER A 138 -1.21 -17.81 8.02
CA SER A 138 -0.45 -18.11 9.25
C SER A 138 0.60 -17.05 9.63
N THR A 139 0.96 -16.16 8.71
CA THR A 139 2.05 -15.17 8.88
C THR A 139 1.56 -13.74 9.12
N ASN A 140 0.26 -13.46 9.00
CA ASN A 140 -0.26 -12.17 9.43
C ASN A 140 -0.12 -12.05 10.94
N LYS A 141 0.82 -11.19 11.37
CA LYS A 141 0.75 -10.50 12.67
C LYS A 141 -0.64 -9.86 12.73
N TYR A 142 -1.54 -10.50 13.46
CA TYR A 142 -2.78 -9.86 13.87
C TYR A 142 -2.38 -8.71 14.79
N VAL A 143 -2.31 -7.48 14.27
CA VAL A 143 -2.49 -6.31 15.12
C VAL A 143 -3.99 -6.24 15.39
N ALA A 144 -4.44 -7.11 16.31
CA ALA A 144 -5.79 -7.04 16.82
C ALA A 144 -5.83 -5.86 17.80
N VAL A 145 -6.20 -4.68 17.31
CA VAL A 145 -6.59 -3.54 18.17
C VAL A 145 -7.79 -4.01 18.96
N THR A 146 -7.57 -4.47 20.19
CA THR A 146 -8.59 -5.18 20.96
C THR A 146 -9.35 -4.29 21.93
N LYS A 147 -8.88 -3.07 22.25
CA LYS A 147 -9.64 -2.08 23.04
C LYS A 147 -9.22 -0.63 22.76
N TYR A 148 -10.21 0.26 22.72
CA TYR A 148 -10.04 1.70 22.91
C TYR A 148 -10.36 2.00 24.37
N GLU A 149 -9.38 2.43 25.15
CA GLU A 149 -9.61 3.20 26.37
C GLU A 149 -8.60 4.36 26.39
N ASP A 150 -9.07 5.49 26.89
CA ASP A 150 -8.48 6.81 26.72
C ASP A 150 -6.94 6.87 26.84
N SER A 151 -6.31 7.22 25.71
CA SER A 151 -5.01 7.91 25.60
C SER A 151 -3.69 7.17 25.88
N GLU A 152 -3.61 5.85 26.07
CA GLU A 152 -2.30 5.15 26.09
C GLU A 152 -2.34 3.78 25.37
N VAL A 153 -1.44 3.57 24.39
CA VAL A 153 -1.32 2.32 23.63
C VAL A 153 -0.31 1.39 24.32
N LEU A 154 -0.81 0.28 24.89
CA LEU A 154 0.01 -0.85 25.34
C LEU A 154 0.04 -1.94 24.24
N VAL A 155 1.21 -2.11 23.62
CA VAL A 155 1.46 -3.20 22.67
C VAL A 155 1.95 -4.42 23.45
N GLN A 156 1.19 -5.53 23.43
CA GLN A 156 1.71 -6.85 23.82
C GLN A 156 2.07 -7.63 22.55
N GLU A 157 3.37 -7.90 22.37
CA GLU A 157 3.86 -8.76 21.32
C GLU A 157 3.68 -10.23 21.71
N GLU A 158 2.73 -10.93 21.08
CA GLU A 158 2.73 -12.40 21.07
C GLU A 158 3.32 -12.89 19.75
N SER A 159 4.59 -13.32 19.80
CA SER A 159 5.26 -13.97 18.67
C SER A 159 4.82 -15.43 18.55
N SER A 160 4.26 -15.82 17.41
CA SER A 160 3.79 -17.19 17.17
C SER A 160 4.94 -18.20 17.14
N ALA A 161 4.68 -19.42 17.60
CA ALA A 161 5.66 -20.52 17.62
C ALA A 161 6.26 -20.86 16.23
N ILE A 162 5.55 -20.48 15.16
CA ILE A 162 5.99 -20.67 13.77
C ILE A 162 7.10 -19.66 13.43
N LEU A 163 7.01 -18.41 13.89
CA LEU A 163 8.05 -17.40 13.73
C LEU A 163 9.34 -17.86 14.41
N ASN A 164 9.25 -18.42 15.62
CA ASN A 164 10.41 -19.00 16.32
C ASN A 164 11.02 -20.19 15.57
N SER A 165 10.21 -20.99 14.87
CA SER A 165 10.70 -22.11 14.05
C SER A 165 11.40 -21.65 12.75
N LEU A 166 10.91 -20.56 12.15
CA LEU A 166 11.48 -19.95 10.94
C LEU A 166 12.76 -19.19 11.24
N ILE A 167 12.82 -18.47 12.37
CA ILE A 167 14.06 -17.86 12.88
C ILE A 167 15.09 -18.97 13.18
N LYS A 168 14.68 -20.08 13.83
CA LYS A 168 15.58 -21.23 14.02
C LYS A 168 16.07 -21.80 12.69
N ARG A 169 15.21 -21.99 11.69
CA ARG A 169 15.61 -22.52 10.37
C ARG A 169 16.54 -21.58 9.60
N SER A 170 16.29 -20.27 9.66
CA SER A 170 17.15 -19.23 9.07
C SER A 170 18.53 -19.15 9.73
N LEU A 171 18.58 -19.38 11.05
CA LEU A 171 19.84 -19.48 11.79
C LEU A 171 20.59 -20.80 11.48
N ILE A 172 19.87 -21.92 11.32
CA ILE A 172 20.46 -23.22 10.99
C ILE A 172 20.94 -23.27 9.53
N SER A 173 20.32 -22.55 8.60
CA SER A 173 20.73 -22.53 7.19
C SER A 173 21.92 -21.60 6.89
N LYS A 174 22.48 -20.91 7.89
CA LYS A 174 23.69 -20.09 7.72
C LYS A 174 24.98 -20.86 8.01
N ASP A 175 24.89 -22.10 8.49
CA ASP A 175 26.08 -22.90 8.79
C ASP A 175 26.28 -24.03 7.76
N HIS A 176 27.39 -23.87 7.03
CA HIS A 176 28.12 -24.83 6.18
C HIS A 176 27.65 -24.93 4.72
N GLU A 177 28.49 -24.74 3.70
CA GLU A 177 29.89 -25.18 3.59
C GLU A 177 30.80 -24.17 2.85
N TRP A 178 31.85 -23.71 3.55
CA TRP A 178 33.21 -23.77 3.01
C TRP A 178 34.02 -24.64 3.96
N LEU A 179 34.21 -25.90 3.57
CA LEU A 179 35.22 -26.83 4.08
C LEU A 179 35.79 -27.44 2.77
N THR A 180 37.05 -27.31 2.37
CA THR A 180 38.31 -27.37 3.12
C THR A 180 39.46 -26.89 2.21
N SER A 181 40.45 -26.21 2.78
CA SER A 181 41.86 -26.51 2.54
C SER A 181 42.64 -26.15 3.79
N GLU A 182 42.90 -27.18 4.58
CA GLU A 182 43.96 -27.41 5.58
C GLU A 182 44.67 -26.20 6.22
N ASN A 183 44.58 -26.15 7.55
CA ASN A 183 45.53 -25.51 8.44
C ASN A 183 46.90 -26.21 8.38
N ASN A 184 47.97 -25.42 8.42
CA ASN A 184 49.08 -25.59 9.36
C ASN A 184 49.82 -24.25 9.45
N ALA A 185 49.56 -23.48 10.52
CA ALA A 185 50.33 -23.45 11.78
C ALA A 185 51.57 -22.54 11.69
N CYS A 186 51.56 -21.48 12.49
CA CYS A 186 52.72 -20.65 12.80
C CYS A 186 53.09 -20.91 14.27
N ALA A 187 54.28 -21.45 14.55
CA ALA A 187 54.95 -21.35 15.84
C ALA A 187 56.42 -21.82 15.75
N ALA A 188 57.33 -20.91 16.16
CA ALA A 188 58.74 -21.05 16.55
C ALA A 188 59.79 -21.39 15.48
#